data_AF-A0A7C9VWK7-F1
#
_entry.id   AF-A0A7C9VWK7-F1
#
_cell.length_a   1.000
_cell.length_b   1.000
_cell.length_c   1.000
_cell.angle_alpha   90.00
_cell.angle_beta   90.00
_cell.angle_gamma   90.00
#
_symmetry.space_group_name_H-M   'P 1'
#
loop_
_entity.id
_entity.type
_entity.pdbx_description
1 polymer ?
#
loop_
_entity_poly.entity_id
_entity_poly.type
_entity_poly.pdbx_seq_one_letter_code
_entity_poly.pdbx_strand_id
1 'polypeptide(L)'
;MKRMAVAAVAVLAGALATTASPAAVAAPEPSADLLAAMQRDLGLNAQQATERLRQESAAAVLQRVVEGFAGDDFGGAWFDAATGKLVVGVTDSAKTDRLRRLGAEPRTVAHKASDLDSAKAKLDASPAPAEVTGWFVDTKANAVTITVKRGQAEAAKPLVEKAGAVAKVVETDEAPRLFKDIRGGDAYYINNAGRCSVGFAVQGGFVTAGHCGSEGDTVAGVDRSALGAFEGSSFPGNDYGWVKANSAWTPTAKVNHYGGADVVVSGHTESAVGASICRSGSTTGWHCGEVQAKSQTVNYQEGSVSGLTRTNVCAEPGDSGGSWVSGTQAQGVTSGGSGNCSSGGTTYYQPVNEILSAYNLTLITG
;
A
#
# COMPACT_ATOMS: atom_id res chain seq x y z
N MET A 1 -27.13 10.22 -71.37
CA MET A 1 -27.56 9.83 -70.02
C MET A 1 -28.42 10.96 -69.45
N LYS A 2 -29.71 10.66 -69.24
CA LYS A 2 -30.78 11.61 -68.89
C LYS A 2 -30.56 12.20 -67.50
N ARG A 3 -30.62 13.53 -67.37
CA ARG A 3 -30.88 14.24 -66.12
C ARG A 3 -32.39 14.51 -66.04
N MET A 4 -33.07 13.88 -65.09
CA MET A 4 -34.43 14.23 -64.62
C MET A 4 -34.24 14.65 -63.15
N ALA A 5 -34.41 15.92 -62.75
CA ALA A 5 -35.65 16.68 -62.56
C ALA A 5 -36.55 16.11 -61.45
N VAL A 6 -36.70 16.82 -60.33
CA VAL A 6 -37.91 17.05 -59.49
C VAL A 6 -37.53 18.18 -58.52
N ALA A 7 -37.99 19.43 -58.71
CA ALA A 7 -39.28 20.04 -58.35
C ALA A 7 -39.46 20.32 -56.85
N ALA A 8 -39.64 21.60 -56.55
CA ALA A 8 -39.97 22.15 -55.24
C ALA A 8 -41.43 21.86 -54.87
N VAL A 9 -41.68 21.68 -53.57
CA VAL A 9 -42.99 21.93 -52.95
C VAL A 9 -42.74 22.79 -51.72
N ALA A 10 -43.46 23.90 -51.66
CA ALA A 10 -43.41 24.87 -50.58
C ALA A 10 -44.74 24.86 -49.79
N VAL A 11 -44.61 25.24 -48.52
CA VAL A 11 -45.60 25.84 -47.60
C VAL A 11 -46.63 24.87 -46.96
N LEU A 12 -46.60 24.72 -45.62
CA LEU A 12 -47.56 25.42 -44.75
C LEU A 12 -47.17 25.44 -43.26
N ALA A 13 -47.43 26.60 -42.68
CA ALA A 13 -47.25 27.10 -41.32
C ALA A 13 -47.67 26.17 -40.16
N GLY A 14 -46.92 26.27 -39.05
CA GLY A 14 -47.34 25.82 -37.72
C GLY A 14 -46.39 26.37 -36.65
N ALA A 15 -46.88 27.30 -35.84
CA ALA A 15 -46.15 28.05 -34.83
C ALA A 15 -45.65 27.17 -33.65
N LEU A 16 -44.46 27.48 -33.15
CA LEU A 16 -44.15 27.73 -31.72
C LEU A 16 -42.63 27.92 -31.57
N ALA A 17 -42.23 29.17 -31.29
CA ALA A 17 -40.90 29.47 -30.80
C ALA A 17 -40.75 28.88 -29.39
N THR A 18 -40.22 27.67 -29.29
CA THR A 18 -39.59 27.21 -28.06
C THR A 18 -38.10 27.46 -28.21
N THR A 19 -37.60 28.52 -27.59
CA THR A 19 -36.18 28.64 -27.24
C THR A 19 -35.86 27.53 -26.24
N ALA A 20 -35.63 26.32 -26.73
CA ALA A 20 -34.97 25.30 -25.95
C ALA A 20 -33.53 25.77 -25.80
N SER A 21 -33.24 26.44 -24.68
CA SER A 21 -31.88 26.53 -24.17
C SER A 21 -31.31 25.11 -24.23
N PRO A 22 -30.14 24.85 -24.85
CA PRO A 22 -29.53 23.55 -24.72
C PRO A 22 -29.35 23.33 -23.22
N ALA A 23 -30.06 22.34 -22.68
CA ALA A 23 -29.88 21.91 -21.31
C ALA A 23 -28.39 21.58 -21.19
N ALA A 24 -27.66 22.40 -20.45
CA ALA A 24 -26.29 22.12 -20.09
C ALA A 24 -26.32 20.73 -19.46
N VAL A 25 -25.70 19.75 -20.10
CA VAL A 25 -25.53 18.42 -19.54
C VAL A 25 -24.74 18.64 -18.26
N ALA A 26 -25.42 18.62 -17.12
CA ALA A 26 -24.77 18.76 -15.83
C ALA A 26 -23.74 17.63 -15.72
N ALA A 27 -22.49 17.99 -15.41
CA ALA A 27 -21.51 16.99 -15.08
C ALA A 27 -22.03 16.14 -13.90
N PRO A 28 -21.72 14.84 -13.84
CA PRO A 28 -22.12 14.02 -12.71
C PRO A 28 -21.65 14.66 -11.40
N GLU A 29 -22.56 14.83 -10.44
CA GLU A 29 -22.21 15.31 -9.11
C GLU A 29 -21.19 14.35 -8.47
N PRO A 30 -20.17 14.87 -7.76
CA PRO A 30 -19.21 14.04 -7.04
C PRO A 30 -19.90 13.08 -6.05
N SER A 31 -19.35 11.88 -5.85
CA SER A 31 -19.91 10.96 -4.87
C SER A 31 -19.80 11.52 -3.44
N ALA A 32 -20.78 11.21 -2.60
CA ALA A 32 -20.79 11.64 -1.21
C ALA A 32 -19.54 11.17 -0.44
N ASP A 33 -19.05 9.96 -0.74
CA ASP A 33 -17.84 9.40 -0.12
C ASP A 33 -16.58 10.17 -0.51
N LEU A 34 -16.47 10.61 -1.77
CA LEU A 34 -15.36 11.46 -2.23
C LEU A 34 -15.38 12.80 -1.50
N LEU A 35 -16.53 13.44 -1.40
CA LEU A 35 -16.67 14.71 -0.69
C LEU A 35 -16.38 14.56 0.81
N ALA A 36 -16.80 13.48 1.44
CA ALA A 36 -16.49 13.20 2.84
C ALA A 36 -14.98 13.02 3.06
N ALA A 37 -14.31 12.28 2.18
CA ALA A 37 -12.85 12.11 2.21
C ALA A 37 -12.12 13.44 2.02
N MET A 38 -12.52 14.25 1.02
CA MET A 38 -11.91 15.57 0.79
C MET A 38 -12.09 16.51 1.98
N GLN A 39 -13.25 16.51 2.63
CA GLN A 39 -13.49 17.34 3.83
C GLN A 39 -12.56 16.93 4.97
N ARG A 40 -12.46 15.62 5.24
CA ARG A 40 -11.60 15.06 6.29
C ARG A 40 -10.12 15.33 6.02
N ASP A 41 -9.66 15.03 4.81
CA ASP A 41 -8.23 14.94 4.51
C ASP A 41 -7.63 16.29 4.08
N LEU A 42 -8.43 17.17 3.47
CA LEU A 42 -7.99 18.50 3.03
C LEU A 42 -8.48 19.63 3.95
N GLY A 43 -9.23 19.31 5.01
CA GLY A 43 -9.78 20.30 5.95
C GLY A 43 -10.81 21.24 5.33
N LEU A 44 -11.52 20.80 4.28
CA LEU A 44 -12.53 21.57 3.57
C LEU A 44 -13.91 21.35 4.19
N ASN A 45 -14.82 22.31 4.04
CA ASN A 45 -16.26 22.05 4.22
C ASN A 45 -16.90 21.52 2.92
N ALA A 46 -18.13 21.03 2.99
CA ALA A 46 -18.82 20.43 1.85
C ALA A 46 -18.88 21.35 0.61
N GLN A 47 -19.21 22.63 0.80
CA GLN A 47 -19.27 23.60 -0.30
C GLN A 47 -17.89 23.85 -0.91
N GLN A 48 -16.85 23.96 -0.08
CA GLN A 48 -15.47 24.12 -0.53
C GLN A 48 -14.97 22.88 -1.29
N ALA A 49 -15.31 21.67 -0.85
CA ALA A 49 -14.93 20.44 -1.53
C ALA A 49 -15.60 20.32 -2.92
N THR A 50 -16.89 20.63 -3.03
CA THR A 50 -17.60 20.66 -4.33
C THR A 50 -17.02 21.72 -5.25
N GLU A 51 -16.80 22.93 -4.74
CA GLU A 51 -16.21 24.02 -5.54
C GLU A 51 -14.77 23.69 -5.97
N ARG A 52 -13.98 23.06 -5.10
CA ARG A 52 -12.63 22.59 -5.40
C ARG A 52 -12.61 21.63 -6.59
N LEU A 53 -13.49 20.64 -6.60
CA LEU A 53 -13.61 19.69 -7.72
C LEU A 53 -14.01 20.39 -9.03
N ARG A 54 -14.94 21.37 -8.95
CA ARG A 54 -15.34 22.17 -10.12
C ARG A 54 -14.17 22.97 -10.69
N GLN A 55 -13.40 23.62 -9.82
CA GLN A 55 -12.22 24.40 -10.19
C GLN A 55 -11.10 23.51 -10.77
N GLU A 56 -10.82 22.36 -10.15
CA GLU A 56 -9.83 21.40 -10.64
C GLU A 56 -10.20 20.83 -12.02
N SER A 57 -11.48 20.51 -12.23
CA SER A 57 -11.99 20.07 -13.53
C SER A 57 -11.84 21.15 -14.60
N ALA A 58 -12.21 22.40 -14.29
CA ALA A 58 -12.03 23.53 -15.20
C ALA A 58 -10.54 23.78 -15.51
N ALA A 59 -9.68 23.70 -14.50
CA ALA A 59 -8.23 23.84 -14.65
C ALA A 59 -7.64 22.73 -15.54
N ALA A 60 -8.08 21.47 -15.38
CA ALA A 60 -7.63 20.36 -16.22
C ALA A 60 -8.03 20.52 -17.70
N VAL A 61 -9.21 21.07 -17.98
CA VAL A 61 -9.63 21.41 -19.35
C VAL A 61 -8.80 22.56 -19.88
N LEU A 62 -8.64 23.63 -19.09
CA LEU A 62 -7.89 24.82 -19.47
C LEU A 62 -6.42 24.50 -19.76
N GLN A 63 -5.81 23.60 -18.98
CA GLN A 63 -4.41 23.19 -19.14
C GLN A 63 -4.11 22.71 -20.57
N ARG A 64 -4.98 21.87 -21.15
CA ARG A 64 -4.80 21.39 -22.53
C ARG A 64 -4.84 22.52 -23.56
N VAL A 65 -5.70 23.52 -23.34
CA VAL A 65 -5.84 24.67 -24.25
C VAL A 65 -4.63 25.59 -24.15
N VAL A 66 -4.18 25.90 -22.92
CA VAL A 66 -3.06 26.83 -22.71
C VAL A 66 -1.73 26.21 -23.09
N GLU A 67 -1.56 24.90 -22.93
CA GLU A 67 -0.35 24.18 -23.38
C GLU A 67 -0.23 24.26 -24.90
N GLY A 68 -1.29 23.96 -25.65
CA GLY A 68 -1.30 24.10 -27.11
C GLY A 68 -1.10 25.55 -27.58
N PHE A 69 -1.63 26.54 -26.86
CA PHE A 69 -1.41 27.96 -27.15
C PHE A 69 0.03 28.42 -26.83
N ALA A 70 0.57 27.98 -25.70
CA ALA A 70 1.91 28.35 -25.25
C ALA A 70 2.99 27.69 -26.11
N GLY A 71 2.74 26.50 -26.67
CA GLY A 71 3.67 25.80 -27.55
C GLY A 71 5.05 25.67 -26.93
N ASP A 72 6.10 25.98 -27.70
CA ASP A 72 7.50 25.88 -27.26
C ASP A 72 7.88 26.80 -26.10
N ASP A 73 7.03 27.74 -25.69
CA ASP A 73 7.26 28.61 -24.54
C ASP A 73 6.57 28.13 -23.26
N PHE A 74 5.88 26.98 -23.32
CA PHE A 74 5.26 26.38 -22.15
C PHE A 74 6.31 25.94 -21.15
N GLY A 75 6.21 26.42 -19.90
CA GLY A 75 7.14 26.14 -18.80
C GLY A 75 6.54 25.24 -17.71
N GLY A 76 5.35 24.69 -17.94
CA GLY A 76 4.60 23.86 -16.99
C GLY A 76 3.34 24.56 -16.46
N ALA A 77 2.49 23.79 -15.78
CA ALA A 77 1.29 24.31 -15.13
C ALA A 77 1.05 23.61 -13.80
N TRP A 78 0.35 24.28 -12.88
CA TRP A 78 -0.10 23.71 -11.61
C TRP A 78 -1.39 24.36 -11.15
N PHE A 79 -2.19 23.61 -10.40
CA PHE A 79 -3.36 24.15 -9.73
C PHE A 79 -2.94 24.84 -8.42
N ASP A 80 -3.38 26.08 -8.24
CA ASP A 80 -3.27 26.80 -6.98
C ASP A 80 -4.57 26.64 -6.19
N ALA A 81 -4.52 25.82 -5.14
CA ALA A 81 -5.66 25.54 -4.28
C ALA A 81 -6.15 26.75 -3.49
N ALA A 82 -5.30 27.75 -3.24
CA ALA A 82 -5.68 28.95 -2.49
C ALA A 82 -6.48 29.91 -3.37
N THR A 83 -6.13 30.01 -4.66
CA THR A 83 -6.81 30.91 -5.61
C THR A 83 -7.88 30.20 -6.45
N GLY A 84 -7.87 28.86 -6.49
CA GLY A 84 -8.75 28.05 -7.31
C GLY A 84 -8.44 28.12 -8.80
N LYS A 85 -7.21 28.51 -9.17
CA LYS A 85 -6.82 28.79 -10.56
C LYS A 85 -5.71 27.88 -11.05
N LEU A 86 -5.69 27.69 -12.37
CA LEU A 86 -4.54 27.12 -13.06
C LEU A 86 -3.47 28.21 -13.22
N VAL A 87 -2.32 28.00 -12.61
CA VAL A 87 -1.12 28.80 -12.86
C VAL A 87 -0.36 28.19 -14.03
N VAL A 88 0.05 29.03 -14.98
CA VAL A 88 0.71 28.61 -16.22
C VAL A 88 2.06 29.30 -16.34
N GLY A 89 3.12 28.51 -16.25
CA GLY A 89 4.49 28.94 -16.52
C GLY A 89 4.69 29.18 -18.02
N VAL A 90 5.20 30.34 -18.40
CA VAL A 90 5.68 30.62 -19.77
C VAL A 90 7.03 31.31 -19.77
N THR A 91 7.89 30.98 -20.73
CA THR A 91 9.17 31.66 -20.93
C THR A 91 9.01 32.99 -21.66
N ASP A 92 8.00 33.12 -22.52
CA ASP A 92 7.68 34.35 -23.23
C ASP A 92 6.59 35.16 -22.52
N SER A 93 7.00 36.31 -21.97
CA SER A 93 6.11 37.26 -21.30
C SER A 93 5.00 37.83 -22.21
N ALA A 94 5.17 37.82 -23.54
CA ALA A 94 4.16 38.31 -24.47
C ALA A 94 2.88 37.44 -24.48
N LYS A 95 2.96 36.19 -24.01
CA LYS A 95 1.80 35.27 -23.94
C LYS A 95 0.92 35.49 -22.71
N THR A 96 1.40 36.24 -21.72
CA THR A 96 0.74 36.40 -20.41
C THR A 96 -0.66 37.00 -20.51
N ASP A 97 -0.86 38.06 -21.30
CA ASP A 97 -2.16 38.70 -21.46
C ASP A 97 -3.22 37.78 -22.05
N ARG A 98 -2.83 36.95 -23.02
CA ARG A 98 -3.75 35.98 -23.63
C ARG A 98 -4.12 34.87 -22.65
N LEU A 99 -3.15 34.39 -21.86
CA LEU A 99 -3.40 33.40 -20.80
C LEU A 99 -4.37 33.93 -19.73
N ARG A 100 -4.22 35.20 -19.30
CA ARG A 100 -5.20 35.84 -18.40
C ARG A 100 -6.60 35.88 -19.00
N ARG A 101 -6.73 36.21 -20.28
CA ARG A 101 -8.03 36.22 -20.99
C ARG A 101 -8.65 34.83 -21.12
N LEU A 102 -7.83 33.77 -21.13
CA LEU A 102 -8.30 32.38 -21.13
C LEU A 102 -8.68 31.88 -19.71
N GLY A 103 -8.47 32.69 -18.67
CA GLY A 103 -8.81 32.37 -17.29
C GLY A 103 -7.67 31.74 -16.48
N ALA A 104 -6.48 31.65 -17.05
CA ALA A 104 -5.29 31.17 -16.34
C ALA A 104 -4.56 32.30 -15.61
N GLU A 105 -3.73 31.94 -14.64
CA GLU A 105 -2.80 32.85 -13.97
C GLU A 105 -1.39 32.66 -14.54
N PRO A 106 -0.91 33.54 -15.44
CA PRO A 106 0.39 33.34 -16.06
C PRO A 106 1.52 33.69 -15.09
N ARG A 107 2.60 32.92 -15.14
CA ARG A 107 3.85 33.19 -14.44
C ARG A 107 5.01 33.09 -15.42
N THR A 108 5.87 34.11 -15.45
CA THR A 108 7.10 34.03 -16.24
C THR A 108 8.09 33.11 -15.54
N VAL A 109 8.63 32.15 -16.27
CA VAL A 109 9.59 31.15 -15.77
C VAL A 109 10.82 31.08 -16.67
N ALA A 110 11.91 30.49 -16.19
CA ALA A 110 13.21 30.51 -16.88
C ALA A 110 13.36 29.40 -17.93
N HIS A 111 12.72 28.25 -17.70
CA HIS A 111 12.93 27.02 -18.46
C HIS A 111 11.63 26.53 -19.08
N LYS A 112 11.75 25.97 -20.29
CA LYS A 112 10.66 25.30 -20.99
C LYS A 112 10.39 23.95 -20.36
N ALA A 113 9.15 23.50 -20.38
CA ALA A 113 8.76 22.17 -19.92
C ALA A 113 9.54 21.08 -20.67
N SER A 114 9.75 21.25 -21.98
CA SER A 114 10.54 20.33 -22.82
C SER A 114 11.98 20.16 -22.35
N ASP A 115 12.60 21.23 -21.83
CA ASP A 115 13.97 21.18 -21.32
C ASP A 115 14.03 20.44 -19.99
N LEU A 116 13.04 20.68 -19.12
CA LEU A 116 12.90 19.97 -17.84
C LEU A 116 12.63 18.47 -18.06
N ASP A 117 11.74 18.12 -18.99
CA ASP A 117 11.43 16.73 -19.34
C ASP A 117 12.65 16.02 -19.93
N SER A 118 13.39 16.71 -20.82
CA SER A 118 14.64 16.18 -21.38
C SER A 118 15.69 15.92 -20.31
N ALA A 119 15.80 16.79 -19.30
CA ALA A 119 16.69 16.58 -18.16
C ALA A 119 16.22 15.43 -17.27
N LYS A 120 14.92 15.34 -16.95
CA LYS A 120 14.36 14.22 -16.19
C LYS A 120 14.58 12.88 -16.90
N ALA A 121 14.37 12.81 -18.21
CA ALA A 121 14.59 11.59 -18.99
C ALA A 121 16.05 11.09 -18.91
N LYS A 122 17.03 12.00 -18.82
CA LYS A 122 18.44 11.61 -18.58
C LYS A 122 18.64 11.02 -17.19
N LEU A 123 17.93 11.52 -16.17
CA LEU A 123 17.97 10.96 -14.82
C LEU A 123 17.28 9.59 -14.77
N ASP A 124 16.11 9.45 -15.40
CA ASP A 124 15.36 8.18 -15.48
C ASP A 124 16.22 7.04 -16.08
N ALA A 125 17.12 7.37 -17.00
CA ALA A 125 18.06 6.43 -17.61
C ALA A 125 19.36 6.20 -16.79
N SER A 126 19.43 6.68 -15.55
CA SER A 126 20.62 6.60 -14.70
C SER A 126 20.43 5.67 -13.51
N PRO A 127 21.48 4.98 -13.05
CA PRO A 127 21.45 4.38 -11.72
C PRO A 127 21.33 5.48 -10.66
N ALA A 128 20.52 5.23 -9.63
CA ALA A 128 20.38 6.10 -8.47
C ALA A 128 21.35 5.66 -7.34
N PRO A 129 22.12 6.58 -6.76
CA PRO A 129 22.76 6.35 -5.45
C PRO A 129 21.73 5.99 -4.37
N ALA A 130 22.12 5.20 -3.37
CA ALA A 130 21.22 4.67 -2.33
C ALA A 130 20.64 5.76 -1.40
N GLU A 131 21.26 6.94 -1.39
CA GLU A 131 20.87 8.11 -0.61
C GLU A 131 19.87 9.01 -1.36
N VAL A 132 19.75 8.83 -2.68
CA VAL A 132 18.78 9.55 -3.52
C VAL A 132 17.42 8.87 -3.38
N THR A 133 16.41 9.65 -2.99
CA THR A 133 15.06 9.15 -2.71
C THR A 133 14.11 9.29 -3.89
N GLY A 134 14.48 10.09 -4.91
CA GLY A 134 13.75 10.23 -6.16
C GLY A 134 14.12 11.50 -6.94
N TRP A 135 13.43 11.73 -8.05
CA TRP A 135 13.51 12.97 -8.82
C TRP A 135 12.23 13.21 -9.63
N PHE A 136 11.89 14.47 -9.88
CA PHE A 136 10.70 14.86 -10.64
C PHE A 136 10.85 16.25 -11.27
N VAL A 137 10.01 16.56 -12.27
CA VAL A 137 9.86 17.93 -12.78
C VAL A 137 8.99 18.71 -11.79
N ASP A 138 9.60 19.68 -11.12
CA ASP A 138 8.92 20.58 -10.20
C ASP A 138 8.46 21.82 -10.97
N THR A 139 7.20 21.82 -11.41
CA THR A 139 6.63 22.92 -12.21
C THR A 139 6.54 24.23 -11.43
N LYS A 140 6.42 24.17 -10.09
CA LYS A 140 6.38 25.37 -9.22
C LYS A 140 7.77 26.00 -9.08
N ALA A 141 8.80 25.17 -8.94
CA ALA A 141 10.19 25.63 -8.91
C ALA A 141 10.78 25.86 -10.32
N ASN A 142 10.11 25.41 -11.37
CA ASN A 142 10.58 25.39 -12.76
C ASN A 142 11.96 24.72 -12.89
N ALA A 143 12.11 23.55 -12.27
CA ALA A 143 13.36 22.81 -12.15
C ALA A 143 13.12 21.29 -12.18
N VAL A 144 14.19 20.51 -12.33
CA VAL A 144 14.19 19.06 -12.03
C VAL A 144 14.69 18.89 -10.60
N THR A 145 13.77 18.61 -9.68
CA THR A 145 14.08 18.42 -8.26
C THR A 145 14.54 16.99 -8.03
N ILE A 146 15.72 16.83 -7.45
CA ILE A 146 16.30 15.56 -6.96
C ILE A 146 16.14 15.55 -5.44
N THR A 147 15.44 14.57 -4.90
CA THR A 147 15.28 14.40 -3.46
C THR A 147 16.33 13.44 -2.92
N VAL A 148 16.90 13.77 -1.77
CA VAL A 148 17.94 12.98 -1.09
C VAL A 148 17.65 12.90 0.41
N LYS A 149 18.16 11.86 1.06
CA LYS A 149 18.13 11.76 2.52
C LYS A 149 18.80 12.97 3.16
N ARG A 150 18.31 13.39 4.33
CA ARG A 150 18.88 14.50 5.08
C ARG A 150 20.37 14.34 5.37
N GLY A 151 21.15 15.39 5.14
CA GLY A 151 22.60 15.40 5.28
C GLY A 151 23.37 14.65 4.18
N GLN A 152 22.70 14.23 3.10
CA GLN A 152 23.28 13.45 2.00
C GLN A 152 23.23 14.18 0.64
N ALA A 153 23.12 15.51 0.62
CA ALA A 153 23.13 16.32 -0.60
C ALA A 153 24.26 15.97 -1.60
N GLU A 154 25.44 15.61 -1.09
CA GLU A 154 26.60 15.25 -1.88
C GLU A 154 26.37 14.04 -2.80
N ALA A 155 25.50 13.10 -2.40
CA ALA A 155 25.17 11.92 -3.19
C ALA A 155 24.44 12.28 -4.51
N ALA A 156 23.79 13.45 -4.60
CA ALA A 156 23.11 13.89 -5.82
C ALA A 156 24.04 14.47 -6.89
N LYS A 157 25.32 14.76 -6.59
CA LYS A 157 26.27 15.39 -7.53
C LYS A 157 26.28 14.78 -8.95
N PRO A 158 26.43 13.45 -9.14
CA PRO A 158 26.43 12.86 -10.48
C PRO A 158 25.11 13.06 -11.23
N LEU A 159 23.98 13.11 -10.52
CA LEU A 159 22.68 13.38 -11.11
C LEU A 159 22.51 14.87 -11.45
N VAL A 160 23.01 15.77 -10.60
CA VAL A 160 23.03 17.22 -10.86
C VAL A 160 23.82 17.54 -12.13
N GLU A 161 25.02 16.97 -12.30
CA GLU A 161 25.83 17.14 -13.52
C GLU A 161 25.09 16.68 -14.78
N LYS A 162 24.31 15.60 -14.66
CA LYS A 162 23.56 15.02 -15.78
C LYS A 162 22.30 15.80 -16.15
N ALA A 163 21.58 16.30 -15.15
CA ALA A 163 20.42 17.17 -15.35
C ALA A 163 20.83 18.60 -15.79
N GLY A 164 22.02 19.06 -15.39
CA GLY A 164 22.57 20.36 -15.77
C GLY A 164 21.95 21.52 -15.00
N ALA A 165 21.86 22.68 -15.66
CA ALA A 165 21.47 23.95 -15.01
C ALA A 165 20.05 23.97 -14.43
N VAL A 166 19.20 23.02 -14.81
CA VAL A 166 17.81 22.92 -14.31
C VAL A 166 17.70 22.07 -13.03
N ALA A 167 18.80 21.47 -12.57
CA ALA A 167 18.78 20.60 -11.40
C ALA A 167 18.62 21.39 -10.09
N LYS A 168 17.82 20.85 -9.17
CA LYS A 168 17.67 21.36 -7.81
C LYS A 168 17.72 20.20 -6.82
N VAL A 169 18.57 20.28 -5.79
CA VAL A 169 18.63 19.24 -4.74
C VAL A 169 17.79 19.65 -3.54
N VAL A 170 17.00 18.74 -3.01
CA VAL A 170 16.18 18.93 -1.81
C VAL A 170 16.40 17.77 -0.84
N GLU A 171 16.73 18.10 0.41
CA GLU A 171 16.89 17.11 1.47
C GLU A 171 15.55 16.77 2.15
N THR A 172 15.25 15.49 2.30
CA THR A 172 14.01 14.97 2.87
C THR A 172 14.29 13.87 3.91
N ASP A 173 13.33 13.66 4.82
CA ASP A 173 13.28 12.46 5.67
C ASP A 173 12.50 11.32 4.99
N GLU A 174 11.87 11.58 3.85
CA GLU A 174 11.11 10.59 3.11
C GLU A 174 12.02 9.48 2.60
N ALA A 175 11.65 8.23 2.87
CA ALA A 175 12.29 7.04 2.33
C ALA A 175 11.22 6.11 1.75
N PRO A 176 10.77 6.35 0.50
CA PRO A 176 9.74 5.55 -0.14
C PRO A 176 10.16 4.07 -0.21
N ARG A 177 9.22 3.17 0.07
CA ARG A 177 9.42 1.73 0.06
C ARG A 177 8.17 1.03 -0.45
N LEU A 178 8.34 -0.14 -1.05
CA LEU A 178 7.21 -1.01 -1.37
C LEU A 178 6.56 -1.48 -0.07
N PHE A 179 5.23 -1.45 -0.02
CA PHE A 179 4.48 -2.05 1.09
C PHE A 179 4.30 -3.54 0.82
N LYS A 180 4.54 -4.37 1.84
CA LYS A 180 4.37 -5.83 1.81
C LYS A 180 3.54 -6.25 2.99
N ASP A 181 2.59 -7.16 2.82
CA ASP A 181 1.72 -7.58 3.92
C ASP A 181 2.35 -8.71 4.73
N ILE A 182 2.15 -8.67 6.05
CA ILE A 182 2.36 -9.80 6.95
C ILE A 182 1.00 -10.44 7.20
N ARG A 183 0.86 -11.70 6.83
CA ARG A 183 -0.36 -12.49 7.04
C ARG A 183 -0.01 -13.77 7.78
N GLY A 184 -0.91 -14.21 8.66
CA GLY A 184 -0.79 -15.51 9.30
C GLY A 184 -0.72 -16.65 8.27
N GLY A 185 0.10 -17.65 8.54
CA GLY A 185 0.35 -18.79 7.66
C GLY A 185 1.42 -18.60 6.59
N ASP A 186 1.76 -17.35 6.21
CA ASP A 186 2.80 -17.09 5.21
C ASP A 186 4.19 -17.57 5.70
N ALA A 187 5.04 -17.97 4.76
CA ALA A 187 6.40 -18.41 5.06
C ALA A 187 7.28 -17.25 5.52
N TYR A 188 8.16 -17.51 6.49
CA TYR A 188 9.33 -16.68 6.76
C TYR A 188 10.56 -17.55 6.96
N TYR A 189 11.73 -16.95 6.77
CA TYR A 189 13.02 -17.63 6.78
C TYR A 189 13.93 -17.05 7.84
N ILE A 190 14.56 -17.92 8.63
CA ILE A 190 15.41 -17.56 9.77
C ILE A 190 16.86 -17.76 9.36
N ASN A 191 17.68 -16.70 9.46
CA ASN A 191 19.10 -16.69 9.08
C ASN A 191 19.36 -17.31 7.69
N ASN A 192 18.41 -17.14 6.76
CA ASN A 192 18.40 -17.77 5.42
C ASN A 192 18.52 -19.30 5.39
N ALA A 193 18.26 -20.00 6.49
CA ALA A 193 18.39 -21.45 6.60
C ALA A 193 17.09 -22.14 7.04
N GLY A 194 16.51 -21.70 8.15
CA GLY A 194 15.26 -22.25 8.68
C GLY A 194 14.03 -21.70 7.96
N ARG A 195 12.94 -22.47 7.91
CA ARG A 195 11.62 -22.00 7.47
C ARG A 195 10.59 -22.29 8.55
N CYS A 196 9.84 -21.27 8.91
CA CYS A 196 8.62 -21.38 9.72
C CYS A 196 7.49 -20.58 9.05
N SER A 197 6.34 -20.57 9.70
CA SER A 197 5.14 -19.89 9.25
C SER A 197 4.74 -18.80 10.23
N VAL A 198 4.28 -17.67 9.73
CA VAL A 198 3.79 -16.55 10.54
C VAL A 198 2.58 -17.01 11.36
N GLY A 199 2.54 -16.69 12.65
CA GLY A 199 1.39 -16.97 13.52
C GLY A 199 0.31 -15.90 13.34
N PHE A 200 0.44 -14.79 14.05
CA PHE A 200 -0.48 -13.66 13.92
C PHE A 200 0.25 -12.34 13.90
N ALA A 201 -0.22 -11.42 13.07
CA ALA A 201 0.27 -10.05 13.08
C ALA A 201 -0.08 -9.37 14.41
N VAL A 202 0.91 -8.70 14.99
CA VAL A 202 0.77 -7.85 16.18
C VAL A 202 1.26 -6.45 15.82
N GLN A 203 0.98 -5.46 16.67
CA GLN A 203 1.58 -4.13 16.49
C GLN A 203 3.10 -4.25 16.41
N GLY A 204 3.67 -3.79 15.29
CA GLY A 204 5.12 -3.81 15.04
C GLY A 204 5.70 -5.12 14.53
N GLY A 205 4.92 -6.19 14.31
CA GLY A 205 5.50 -7.48 13.91
C GLY A 205 4.51 -8.64 13.82
N PHE A 206 4.98 -9.84 14.18
CA PHE A 206 4.14 -11.04 14.29
C PHE A 206 4.62 -12.00 15.38
N VAL A 207 3.69 -12.75 15.96
CA VAL A 207 3.99 -13.89 16.86
C VAL A 207 4.21 -15.18 16.09
N THR A 208 5.04 -16.06 16.62
CA THR A 208 5.42 -17.36 16.04
C THR A 208 5.84 -18.34 17.16
N ALA A 209 6.31 -19.53 16.81
CA ALA A 209 6.86 -20.50 17.75
C ALA A 209 8.29 -20.14 18.17
N GLY A 210 8.65 -20.45 19.41
CA GLY A 210 9.97 -20.15 19.97
C GLY A 210 11.06 -21.03 19.39
N HIS A 211 10.78 -22.30 19.13
CA HIS A 211 11.77 -23.22 18.54
C HIS A 211 12.22 -22.83 17.11
N CYS A 212 11.52 -21.89 16.46
CA CYS A 212 11.89 -21.42 15.12
C CYS A 212 13.14 -20.56 15.08
N GLY A 213 13.51 -19.90 16.18
CA GLY A 213 14.65 -18.97 16.21
C GLY A 213 14.90 -18.41 17.60
N SER A 214 16.10 -17.85 17.80
CA SER A 214 16.53 -17.20 19.04
C SER A 214 16.44 -15.68 18.92
N GLU A 215 16.41 -14.98 20.05
CA GLU A 215 16.47 -13.52 20.06
C GLU A 215 17.69 -13.01 19.27
N GLY A 216 17.48 -12.04 18.39
CA GLY A 216 18.48 -11.51 17.47
C GLY A 216 18.59 -12.22 16.12
N ASP A 217 17.97 -13.39 15.94
CA ASP A 217 17.98 -14.07 14.65
C ASP A 217 17.29 -13.24 13.57
N THR A 218 17.92 -13.15 12.40
CA THR A 218 17.41 -12.36 11.27
C THR A 218 16.29 -13.10 10.55
N VAL A 219 15.30 -12.34 10.09
CA VAL A 219 14.11 -12.87 9.43
C VAL A 219 13.95 -12.25 8.04
N ALA A 220 13.76 -13.11 7.04
CA ALA A 220 13.35 -12.74 5.69
C ALA A 220 11.93 -13.23 5.41
N GLY A 221 11.15 -12.45 4.66
CA GLY A 221 9.77 -12.80 4.31
C GLY A 221 9.68 -13.83 3.19
N VAL A 222 8.45 -14.16 2.79
CA VAL A 222 8.16 -15.13 1.72
C VAL A 222 8.87 -14.82 0.40
N ASP A 223 9.12 -13.53 0.12
CA ASP A 223 9.83 -13.05 -1.06
C ASP A 223 11.36 -12.98 -0.90
N ARG A 224 11.90 -13.54 0.19
CA ARG A 224 13.32 -13.54 0.57
C ARG A 224 13.91 -12.17 0.89
N SER A 225 13.12 -11.11 0.93
CA SER A 225 13.61 -9.80 1.38
C SER A 225 13.63 -9.70 2.90
N ALA A 226 14.49 -8.83 3.43
CA ALA A 226 14.59 -8.58 4.86
C ALA A 226 13.22 -8.17 5.42
N LEU A 227 12.77 -8.89 6.46
CA LEU A 227 11.50 -8.65 7.14
C LEU A 227 11.73 -8.11 8.54
N GLY A 228 12.67 -8.65 9.30
CA GLY A 228 12.81 -8.28 10.70
C GLY A 228 13.84 -9.10 11.45
N ALA A 229 13.68 -9.18 12.76
CA ALA A 229 14.44 -10.07 13.62
C ALA A 229 13.58 -10.52 14.80
N PHE A 230 13.93 -11.67 15.40
CA PHE A 230 13.32 -12.11 16.66
C PHE A 230 13.68 -11.12 17.78
N GLU A 231 12.66 -10.55 18.42
CA GLU A 231 12.84 -9.68 19.61
C GLU A 231 12.50 -10.43 20.90
N GLY A 232 11.89 -11.61 20.81
CA GLY A 232 11.74 -12.52 21.94
C GLY A 232 11.50 -13.95 21.47
N SER A 233 12.08 -14.90 22.20
CA SER A 233 11.86 -16.33 21.99
C SER A 233 12.02 -17.10 23.31
N SER A 234 11.16 -18.09 23.55
CA SER A 234 11.22 -18.97 24.71
C SER A 234 10.87 -20.40 24.29
N PHE A 235 11.87 -21.29 24.36
CA PHE A 235 11.75 -22.73 24.14
C PHE A 235 12.99 -23.46 24.70
N PRO A 236 12.85 -24.61 25.40
CA PRO A 236 11.62 -25.30 25.81
C PRO A 236 10.96 -24.64 27.05
N GLY A 237 10.08 -25.37 27.76
CA GLY A 237 9.23 -24.88 28.84
C GLY A 237 7.88 -24.39 28.30
N ASN A 238 7.96 -23.41 27.42
CA ASN A 238 6.89 -22.93 26.54
C ASN A 238 7.38 -23.01 25.09
N ASP A 239 6.55 -22.67 24.10
CA ASP A 239 7.00 -22.59 22.70
C ASP A 239 6.41 -21.37 21.97
N TYR A 240 6.91 -20.19 22.33
CA TYR A 240 6.52 -18.93 21.70
C TYR A 240 7.70 -18.02 21.39
N GLY A 241 7.52 -17.19 20.38
CA GLY A 241 8.39 -16.09 20.05
C GLY A 241 7.64 -15.00 19.30
N TRP A 242 8.30 -13.89 19.07
CA TRP A 242 7.79 -12.86 18.20
C TRP A 242 8.92 -12.16 17.44
N VAL A 243 8.58 -11.75 16.22
CA VAL A 243 9.48 -11.10 15.29
C VAL A 243 9.02 -9.67 15.13
N LYS A 244 9.93 -8.73 15.40
CA LYS A 244 9.72 -7.33 15.08
C LYS A 244 9.98 -7.10 13.61
N ALA A 245 8.97 -6.60 12.91
CA ALA A 245 9.08 -6.25 11.52
C ALA A 245 9.83 -4.92 11.35
N ASN A 246 10.63 -4.84 10.30
CA ASN A 246 11.15 -3.58 9.80
C ASN A 246 10.02 -2.80 9.13
N SER A 247 10.32 -1.57 8.76
CA SER A 247 9.29 -0.70 8.20
C SER A 247 8.67 -1.32 6.94
N ALA A 248 9.44 -1.94 6.02
CA ALA A 248 9.00 -2.44 4.71
C ALA A 248 7.75 -3.36 4.73
N TRP A 249 7.43 -3.96 5.87
CA TRP A 249 6.31 -4.87 6.03
C TRP A 249 5.19 -4.29 6.90
N THR A 250 3.96 -4.57 6.50
CA THR A 250 2.72 -4.08 7.11
C THR A 250 2.01 -5.24 7.80
N PRO A 251 1.95 -5.26 9.14
CA PRO A 251 1.09 -6.17 9.89
C PRO A 251 -0.38 -6.08 9.43
N THR A 252 -1.03 -7.20 9.10
CA THR A 252 -2.45 -7.24 8.70
C THR A 252 -3.26 -8.21 9.55
N ALA A 253 -4.56 -7.96 9.69
CA ALA A 253 -5.48 -8.84 10.42
C ALA A 253 -5.80 -10.16 9.67
N LYS A 254 -4.99 -10.57 8.68
CA LYS A 254 -5.32 -11.66 7.76
C LYS A 254 -4.56 -12.93 8.10
N VAL A 255 -5.21 -14.07 7.90
CA VAL A 255 -4.59 -15.41 7.83
C VAL A 255 -4.84 -15.98 6.44
N ASN A 256 -3.76 -16.44 5.81
CA ASN A 256 -3.78 -17.01 4.47
C ASN A 256 -4.57 -18.33 4.45
N HIS A 257 -5.60 -18.41 3.61
CA HIS A 257 -6.43 -19.61 3.46
C HIS A 257 -5.88 -20.60 2.41
N TYR A 258 -4.76 -20.28 1.75
CA TYR A 258 -4.11 -21.17 0.76
C TYR A 258 -5.06 -21.66 -0.35
N GLY A 259 -5.78 -20.73 -0.99
CA GLY A 259 -6.67 -21.01 -2.12
C GLY A 259 -8.10 -20.51 -1.96
N GLY A 260 -8.43 -19.91 -0.81
CA GLY A 260 -9.67 -19.17 -0.57
C GLY A 260 -9.40 -17.71 -0.21
N ALA A 261 -10.45 -16.97 0.14
CA ALA A 261 -10.30 -15.65 0.73
C ALA A 261 -9.62 -15.76 2.10
N ASP A 262 -8.71 -14.83 2.39
CA ASP A 262 -8.03 -14.77 3.69
C ASP A 262 -9.05 -14.66 4.84
N VAL A 263 -8.78 -15.33 5.96
CA VAL A 263 -9.57 -15.18 7.18
C VAL A 263 -9.16 -13.89 7.89
N VAL A 264 -10.12 -13.01 8.16
CA VAL A 264 -9.89 -11.80 8.94
C VAL A 264 -10.06 -12.11 10.42
N VAL A 265 -9.01 -11.86 11.19
CA VAL A 265 -8.94 -12.02 12.64
C VAL A 265 -9.63 -10.83 13.30
N SER A 266 -10.60 -11.12 14.15
CA SER A 266 -11.40 -10.11 14.86
C SER A 266 -11.18 -10.11 16.37
N GLY A 267 -10.41 -11.07 16.88
CA GLY A 267 -10.14 -11.21 18.31
C GLY A 267 -9.36 -12.50 18.62
N HIS A 268 -9.24 -12.81 19.91
CA HIS A 268 -8.49 -13.96 20.42
C HIS A 268 -9.23 -14.70 21.55
N THR A 269 -10.56 -14.77 21.44
CA THR A 269 -11.39 -15.55 22.37
C THR A 269 -11.07 -17.03 22.21
N GLU A 270 -10.66 -17.66 23.30
CA GLU A 270 -10.21 -19.05 23.28
C GLU A 270 -11.39 -20.03 23.15
N SER A 271 -11.27 -20.98 22.23
CA SER A 271 -12.29 -22.00 21.97
C SER A 271 -12.24 -23.15 22.97
N ALA A 272 -13.38 -23.76 23.27
CA ALA A 272 -13.48 -24.91 24.17
C ALA A 272 -12.96 -26.22 23.54
N VAL A 273 -12.71 -27.23 24.37
CA VAL A 273 -12.51 -28.62 23.89
C VAL A 273 -13.74 -29.08 23.12
N GLY A 274 -13.53 -29.75 21.99
CA GLY A 274 -14.57 -30.17 21.03
C GLY A 274 -14.94 -29.10 20.00
N ALA A 275 -14.43 -27.87 20.11
CA ALA A 275 -14.66 -26.84 19.10
C ALA A 275 -13.91 -27.15 17.79
N SER A 276 -14.51 -26.76 16.66
CA SER A 276 -13.82 -26.78 15.38
C SER A 276 -12.69 -25.76 15.36
N ILE A 277 -11.58 -26.15 14.74
CA ILE A 277 -10.37 -25.34 14.65
C ILE A 277 -9.65 -25.61 13.34
N CYS A 278 -9.07 -24.55 12.78
CA CYS A 278 -8.29 -24.62 11.55
C CYS A 278 -6.90 -24.03 11.76
N ARG A 279 -5.94 -24.49 10.98
CA ARG A 279 -4.57 -24.00 10.98
C ARG A 279 -4.09 -23.61 9.59
N SER A 280 -3.19 -22.63 9.54
CA SER A 280 -2.53 -22.16 8.33
C SER A 280 -1.01 -22.16 8.48
N GLY A 281 -0.30 -22.44 7.39
CA GLY A 281 1.15 -22.59 7.39
C GLY A 281 1.71 -23.02 6.04
N SER A 282 2.98 -22.70 5.87
CA SER A 282 3.67 -22.65 4.59
C SER A 282 3.99 -23.99 3.94
N THR A 283 3.86 -25.10 4.67
CA THR A 283 4.14 -26.43 4.14
C THR A 283 2.87 -27.09 3.63
N THR A 284 1.86 -27.20 4.47
CA THR A 284 0.65 -27.98 4.17
C THR A 284 -0.57 -27.12 3.82
N GLY A 285 -0.49 -25.80 3.99
CA GLY A 285 -1.58 -24.89 3.65
C GLY A 285 -2.67 -24.85 4.71
N TRP A 286 -3.93 -25.08 4.35
CA TRP A 286 -5.06 -24.92 5.27
C TRP A 286 -5.68 -26.27 5.66
N HIS A 287 -5.74 -26.55 6.97
CA HIS A 287 -6.31 -27.80 7.49
C HIS A 287 -7.17 -27.54 8.73
N CYS A 288 -8.21 -28.35 8.91
CA CYS A 288 -9.15 -28.20 10.02
C CYS A 288 -9.42 -29.53 10.73
N GLY A 289 -9.96 -29.43 11.94
CA GLY A 289 -10.37 -30.53 12.79
C GLY A 289 -10.92 -29.98 14.11
N GLU A 290 -10.56 -30.59 15.22
CA GLU A 290 -11.14 -30.33 16.53
C GLU A 290 -10.08 -30.17 17.63
N VAL A 291 -10.40 -29.33 18.61
CA VAL A 291 -9.66 -29.23 19.87
C VAL A 291 -9.94 -30.48 20.72
N GLN A 292 -8.91 -31.24 21.08
CA GLN A 292 -9.06 -32.49 21.82
C GLN A 292 -8.76 -32.38 23.31
N ALA A 293 -7.75 -31.59 23.68
CA ALA A 293 -7.36 -31.40 25.08
C ALA A 293 -6.60 -30.08 25.24
N LYS A 294 -6.66 -29.49 26.43
CA LYS A 294 -5.89 -28.29 26.82
C LYS A 294 -4.87 -28.64 27.89
N SER A 295 -3.98 -27.70 28.18
CA SER A 295 -2.98 -27.79 29.25
C SER A 295 -2.13 -29.07 29.16
N GLN A 296 -1.79 -29.47 27.94
CA GLN A 296 -0.97 -30.64 27.67
C GLN A 296 0.51 -30.32 27.88
N THR A 297 1.22 -31.28 28.45
CA THR A 297 2.69 -31.27 28.47
C THR A 297 3.19 -32.26 27.42
N VAL A 298 4.03 -31.77 26.51
CA VAL A 298 4.69 -32.56 25.47
C VAL A 298 6.19 -32.59 25.76
N ASN A 299 6.80 -33.76 25.68
CA ASN A 299 8.24 -33.93 25.92
C ASN A 299 8.95 -34.02 24.56
N TYR A 300 9.48 -32.89 24.08
CA TYR A 300 10.33 -32.85 22.89
C TYR A 300 11.75 -33.32 23.23
N GLN A 301 12.61 -33.48 22.22
CA GLN A 301 14.01 -33.88 22.43
C GLN A 301 14.80 -32.79 23.17
N GLU A 302 14.42 -31.53 22.96
CA GLU A 302 15.03 -30.33 23.53
C GLU A 302 14.54 -30.08 24.97
N GLY A 303 13.36 -30.58 25.34
CA GLY A 303 12.79 -30.46 26.68
C GLY A 303 11.26 -30.53 26.70
N SER A 304 10.69 -30.50 27.91
CA SER A 304 9.25 -30.48 28.11
C SER A 304 8.68 -29.09 27.80
N VAL A 305 7.56 -29.04 27.08
CA VAL A 305 6.75 -27.85 26.86
C VAL A 305 5.37 -28.08 27.45
N SER A 306 4.93 -27.18 28.33
CA SER A 306 3.66 -27.29 29.05
C SER A 306 2.61 -26.31 28.52
N GLY A 307 1.34 -26.48 28.91
CA GLY A 307 0.28 -25.53 28.55
C GLY A 307 -0.25 -25.64 27.12
N LEU A 308 0.22 -26.61 26.33
CA LEU A 308 -0.18 -26.74 24.92
C LEU A 308 -1.62 -27.22 24.76
N THR A 309 -2.23 -26.85 23.63
CA THR A 309 -3.52 -27.40 23.23
C THR A 309 -3.33 -28.45 22.15
N ARG A 310 -3.92 -29.63 22.36
CA ARG A 310 -3.88 -30.77 21.43
C ARG A 310 -5.06 -30.74 20.47
N THR A 311 -4.79 -31.08 19.21
CA THR A 311 -5.80 -31.21 18.15
C THR A 311 -5.55 -32.46 17.31
N ASN A 312 -6.54 -32.88 16.51
CA ASN A 312 -6.40 -33.93 15.49
C ASN A 312 -6.05 -33.40 14.09
N VAL A 313 -5.70 -32.11 13.97
CA VAL A 313 -5.33 -31.54 12.67
C VAL A 313 -3.89 -31.92 12.36
N CYS A 314 -3.61 -32.30 11.12
CA CYS A 314 -2.25 -32.62 10.68
C CYS A 314 -1.39 -31.35 10.51
N ALA A 315 -0.08 -31.51 10.60
CA ALA A 315 0.92 -30.50 10.27
C ALA A 315 2.25 -31.20 9.92
N GLU A 316 3.14 -30.51 9.20
CA GLU A 316 4.43 -31.04 8.77
C GLU A 316 5.56 -30.01 8.97
N PRO A 317 6.86 -30.42 8.91
CA PRO A 317 7.98 -29.49 9.09
C PRO A 317 7.86 -28.22 8.24
N GLY A 318 7.99 -27.06 8.87
CA GLY A 318 7.79 -25.73 8.28
C GLY A 318 6.42 -25.09 8.54
N ASP A 319 5.43 -25.87 8.99
CA ASP A 319 4.17 -25.36 9.51
C ASP A 319 4.28 -24.74 10.91
N SER A 320 5.37 -25.04 11.61
CA SER A 320 5.75 -24.43 12.89
C SER A 320 5.57 -22.92 12.89
N GLY A 321 5.03 -22.38 13.99
CA GLY A 321 4.67 -20.98 14.13
C GLY A 321 3.34 -20.58 13.48
N GLY A 322 2.83 -21.38 12.53
CA GLY A 322 1.63 -21.06 11.76
C GLY A 322 0.36 -20.92 12.59
N SER A 323 -0.55 -20.06 12.12
CA SER A 323 -1.78 -19.64 12.80
C SER A 323 -2.74 -20.79 13.09
N TRP A 324 -3.43 -20.71 14.23
CA TRP A 324 -4.63 -21.50 14.55
C TRP A 324 -5.82 -20.59 14.79
N VAL A 325 -6.92 -20.78 14.06
CA VAL A 325 -8.15 -19.99 14.22
C VAL A 325 -9.36 -20.88 14.47
N SER A 326 -10.32 -20.33 15.20
CA SER A 326 -11.67 -20.89 15.34
C SER A 326 -12.65 -19.78 14.95
N GLY A 327 -13.31 -19.95 13.80
CA GLY A 327 -13.99 -18.82 13.13
C GLY A 327 -13.00 -17.70 12.83
N THR A 328 -13.28 -16.50 13.35
CA THR A 328 -12.43 -15.30 13.23
C THR A 328 -11.60 -15.01 14.48
N GLN A 329 -11.47 -15.98 15.40
CA GLN A 329 -10.74 -15.83 16.66
C GLN A 329 -9.38 -16.53 16.60
N ALA A 330 -8.30 -15.80 16.86
CA ALA A 330 -6.96 -16.34 17.01
C ALA A 330 -6.86 -17.26 18.24
N GLN A 331 -6.32 -18.47 18.06
CA GLN A 331 -6.19 -19.49 19.10
C GLN A 331 -4.74 -19.71 19.52
N GLY A 332 -3.81 -19.77 18.57
CA GLY A 332 -2.42 -20.07 18.88
C GLY A 332 -1.50 -20.26 17.67
N VAL A 333 -0.26 -20.64 17.96
CA VAL A 333 0.78 -20.89 16.96
C VAL A 333 1.23 -22.35 17.01
N THR A 334 1.47 -22.95 15.85
CA THR A 334 1.86 -24.37 15.75
C THR A 334 3.18 -24.61 16.47
N SER A 335 3.20 -25.50 17.47
CA SER A 335 4.40 -25.88 18.20
C SER A 335 5.03 -27.13 17.59
N GLY A 336 4.28 -28.23 17.54
CA GLY A 336 4.77 -29.48 16.95
C GLY A 336 3.71 -30.56 16.96
N GLY A 337 4.06 -31.77 16.52
CA GLY A 337 3.10 -32.84 16.39
C GLY A 337 3.70 -34.17 15.97
N SER A 338 2.83 -35.09 15.59
CA SER A 338 3.18 -36.41 15.06
C SER A 338 2.25 -36.80 13.92
N GLY A 339 2.71 -37.69 13.04
CA GLY A 339 1.99 -38.05 11.81
C GLY A 339 2.33 -37.14 10.63
N ASN A 340 1.41 -37.01 9.68
CA ASN A 340 1.55 -36.17 8.49
C ASN A 340 0.17 -35.88 7.87
N CYS A 341 0.09 -35.05 6.83
CA CYS A 341 -1.19 -34.72 6.20
C CYS A 341 -1.71 -35.75 5.18
N SER A 342 -0.96 -36.84 4.93
CA SER A 342 -1.42 -37.96 4.11
C SER A 342 -2.13 -39.06 4.92
N SER A 343 -1.65 -39.36 6.13
CA SER A 343 -2.19 -40.41 7.01
C SER A 343 -2.92 -39.87 8.25
N GLY A 344 -2.94 -38.55 8.42
CA GLY A 344 -3.41 -37.89 9.63
C GLY A 344 -2.32 -37.78 10.70
N GLY A 345 -2.63 -37.00 11.74
CA GLY A 345 -1.68 -36.69 12.79
C GLY A 345 -2.32 -36.04 14.02
N THR A 346 -1.49 -35.79 15.02
CA THR A 346 -1.84 -34.97 16.18
C THR A 346 -0.92 -33.76 16.18
N THR A 347 -1.49 -32.56 16.29
CA THR A 347 -0.71 -31.33 16.36
C THR A 347 -1.07 -30.55 17.61
N TYR A 348 -0.05 -29.97 18.22
CA TYR A 348 -0.12 -29.14 19.41
C TYR A 348 0.18 -27.70 19.03
N TYR A 349 -0.56 -26.77 19.63
CA TYR A 349 -0.31 -25.34 19.48
C TYR A 349 -0.12 -24.67 20.83
N GLN A 350 0.74 -23.64 20.84
CA GLN A 350 0.95 -22.73 21.95
C GLN A 350 -0.15 -21.66 21.91
N PRO A 351 -0.96 -21.50 22.99
CA PRO A 351 -2.05 -20.51 23.01
C PRO A 351 -1.56 -19.07 22.80
N VAL A 352 -2.26 -18.32 21.94
CA VAL A 352 -1.84 -16.95 21.56
C VAL A 352 -1.91 -15.97 22.74
N ASN A 353 -2.87 -16.15 23.64
CA ASN A 353 -3.08 -15.28 24.80
C ASN A 353 -1.85 -15.22 25.72
N GLU A 354 -1.16 -16.34 25.89
CA GLU A 354 0.07 -16.40 26.68
C GLU A 354 1.18 -15.57 26.03
N ILE A 355 1.35 -15.69 24.71
CA ILE A 355 2.37 -14.95 23.94
C ILE A 355 2.13 -13.44 24.02
N LEU A 356 0.87 -13.03 23.81
CA LEU A 356 0.47 -11.62 23.87
C LEU A 356 0.73 -11.04 25.27
N SER A 357 0.41 -11.80 26.32
CA SER A 357 0.66 -11.38 27.70
C SER A 357 2.15 -11.33 28.04
N ALA A 358 2.94 -12.33 27.61
CA ALA A 358 4.36 -12.44 27.95
C ALA A 358 5.19 -11.28 27.37
N TYR A 359 4.85 -10.83 26.16
CA TYR A 359 5.57 -9.75 25.46
C TYR A 359 4.80 -8.42 25.42
N ASN A 360 3.66 -8.32 26.13
CA ASN A 360 2.78 -7.15 26.13
C ASN A 360 2.42 -6.68 24.70
N LEU A 361 2.05 -7.62 23.83
CA LEU A 361 1.75 -7.38 22.42
C LEU A 361 0.25 -7.19 22.19
N THR A 362 -0.09 -6.31 21.25
CA THR A 362 -1.47 -6.11 20.80
C THR A 362 -1.69 -6.78 19.45
N LEU A 363 -2.66 -7.70 19.39
CA LEU A 363 -3.07 -8.38 18.16
C LEU A 363 -3.65 -7.40 17.13
N ILE A 364 -3.27 -7.53 15.87
CA ILE A 364 -3.93 -6.80 14.78
C ILE A 364 -5.26 -7.48 14.46
N THR A 365 -6.34 -6.70 14.52
CA THR A 365 -7.71 -7.16 14.26
C THR A 365 -8.39 -6.26 13.22
N GLY A 366 -9.45 -6.75 12.56
CA GLY A 366 -10.16 -6.03 11.51
C GLY A 366 -11.61 -6.44 11.33
#